data_AF-A0A1J0TU38-F1
#
_entry.id   AF-A0A1J0TU38-F1
#
_cell.length_a   1.000
_cell.length_b   1.000
_cell.length_c   1.000
_cell.angle_alpha   90.00
_cell.angle_beta   90.00
_cell.angle_gamma   90.00
#
_symmetry.space_group_name_H-M   'P 1'
#
loop_
_entity.id
_entity.type
_entity.pdbx_description
1 polymer ?
#
loop_
_entity_poly.entity_id
_entity_poly.type
_entity_poly.pdbx_seq_one_letter_code
_entity_poly.pdbx_strand_id
1 'polypeptide(L)'
;MCAWGPNDFSAGRTVAQLRTSLGTIYASLRAASPGVVVVFVVRDLPDAGWDEFADAIVAEAAVLGAHALDLRAAVPASTAGAYLADGVHLTVAGNDRFADAVADFMRVGVAAGGTGVGGIFLDSDGVPYFDTSATGGGSIALDVDGVPYVTGV
;
A
#
# COMPACT_ATOMS: atom_id res chain seq x y z
N MET A 1 9.29 -19.11 -3.70
CA MET A 1 8.03 -19.07 -2.95
C MET A 1 8.17 -17.94 -1.94
N CYS A 2 7.42 -16.85 -2.11
CA CYS A 2 7.57 -15.62 -1.32
C CYS A 2 6.44 -15.50 -0.31
N ALA A 3 6.66 -15.94 0.92
CA ALA A 3 5.80 -15.67 2.07
C ALA A 3 6.69 -15.05 3.16
N TRP A 4 6.85 -13.73 3.11
CA TRP A 4 7.78 -12.96 3.95
C TRP A 4 6.99 -12.09 4.94
N GLY A 5 7.59 -11.76 6.08
CA GLY A 5 6.93 -11.05 7.18
C GLY A 5 6.56 -11.99 8.34
N PRO A 6 5.37 -12.63 8.37
CA PRO A 6 4.95 -13.49 9.48
C PRO A 6 5.94 -14.60 9.83
N ASN A 7 6.45 -15.32 8.83
CA ASN A 7 7.42 -16.40 9.06
C ASN A 7 8.76 -15.90 9.56
N ASP A 8 9.20 -14.72 9.10
CA ASP A 8 10.45 -14.10 9.56
C ASP A 8 10.33 -13.66 11.02
N PHE A 9 9.18 -13.08 11.37
CA PHE A 9 8.86 -12.70 12.74
C PHE A 9 8.83 -13.93 13.67
N SER A 10 8.08 -14.98 13.30
CA SER A 10 8.03 -16.23 14.08
C SER A 10 9.39 -16.93 14.21
N ALA A 11 10.30 -16.74 13.23
CA ALA A 11 11.66 -17.24 13.28
C ALA A 11 12.62 -16.37 14.13
N GLY A 12 12.14 -15.28 14.73
CA GLY A 12 12.94 -14.38 15.56
C GLY A 12 13.88 -13.47 14.78
N ARG A 13 13.59 -13.20 13.50
CA ARG A 13 14.37 -12.23 12.72
C ARG A 13 14.26 -10.84 13.35
N THR A 14 15.38 -10.11 13.43
CA THR A 14 15.36 -8.73 13.92
C THR A 14 14.89 -7.75 12.86
N VAL A 15 14.40 -6.58 13.27
CA VAL A 15 14.04 -5.48 12.35
C VAL A 15 15.21 -5.10 11.43
N ALA A 16 16.45 -5.10 11.94
CA ALA A 16 17.63 -4.80 11.12
C ALA A 16 17.83 -5.85 10.01
N GLN A 17 17.69 -7.13 10.32
CA GLN A 17 17.79 -8.21 9.33
C GLN A 17 16.65 -8.17 8.31
N LEU A 18 15.44 -7.82 8.76
CA LEU A 18 14.28 -7.60 7.89
C LEU A 18 14.57 -6.50 6.87
N ARG A 19 15.00 -5.31 7.32
CA ARG A 19 15.29 -4.16 6.45
C ARG A 19 16.35 -4.48 5.40
N THR A 20 17.45 -5.11 5.80
CA THR A 20 18.48 -5.59 4.87
C THR A 20 17.90 -6.52 3.79
N SER A 21 17.00 -7.41 4.19
CA SER A 21 16.37 -8.36 3.26
C SER A 21 15.42 -7.65 2.30
N LEU A 22 14.58 -6.73 2.79
CA LEU A 22 13.69 -5.90 1.96
C LEU A 22 14.47 -5.08 0.93
N GLY A 23 15.55 -4.42 1.35
CA GLY A 23 16.43 -3.66 0.45
C GLY A 23 17.08 -4.55 -0.62
N THR A 24 17.55 -5.74 -0.24
CA THR A 24 18.13 -6.70 -1.20
C THR A 24 17.11 -7.17 -2.23
N ILE A 25 15.88 -7.46 -1.80
CA ILE A 25 14.78 -7.88 -2.68
C ILE A 25 14.41 -6.73 -3.63
N TYR A 26 14.22 -5.53 -3.09
CA TYR A 26 13.89 -4.34 -3.88
C TYR A 26 14.93 -4.09 -4.97
N ALA A 27 16.22 -4.06 -4.60
CA ALA A 27 17.31 -3.86 -5.55
C ALA A 27 17.34 -4.95 -6.64
N SER A 28 17.11 -6.21 -6.25
CA SER A 28 17.07 -7.34 -7.19
C SER A 28 15.91 -7.22 -8.19
N LEU A 29 14.72 -6.84 -7.72
CA LEU A 29 13.54 -6.63 -8.58
C LEU A 29 13.75 -5.47 -9.56
N ARG A 30 14.28 -4.34 -9.09
CA ARG A 30 14.56 -3.17 -9.93
C ARG A 30 15.68 -3.42 -10.94
N ALA A 31 16.68 -4.22 -10.58
CA ALA A 31 17.73 -4.65 -11.51
C ALA A 31 17.18 -5.56 -12.61
N ALA A 32 16.29 -6.49 -12.26
CA ALA A 32 15.65 -7.38 -13.24
C ALA A 32 14.61 -6.67 -14.12
N SER A 33 13.91 -5.68 -13.58
CA SER A 33 12.91 -4.89 -14.30
C SER A 33 12.91 -3.44 -13.79
N PRO A 34 13.62 -2.52 -14.47
CA PRO A 34 13.73 -1.12 -14.04
C PRO A 34 12.40 -0.35 -13.98
N GLY A 35 11.34 -0.87 -14.59
CA GLY A 35 10.00 -0.27 -14.57
C GLY A 35 9.04 -0.91 -13.57
N VAL A 36 9.47 -1.93 -12.81
CA VAL A 36 8.56 -2.64 -11.89
C VAL A 36 8.16 -1.75 -10.71
N VAL A 37 6.87 -1.77 -10.40
CA VAL A 37 6.33 -1.24 -9.14
C VAL A 37 6.46 -2.33 -8.08
N VAL A 38 7.18 -2.04 -7.00
CA VAL A 38 7.34 -2.97 -5.89
C VAL A 38 6.37 -2.58 -4.77
N VAL A 39 5.57 -3.54 -4.34
CA VAL A 39 4.62 -3.38 -3.24
C VAL A 39 4.94 -4.42 -2.18
N PHE A 40 5.24 -3.97 -0.96
CA PHE A 40 5.35 -4.82 0.21
C PHE A 40 3.98 -4.92 0.88
N VAL A 41 3.45 -6.13 0.99
CA VAL A 41 2.13 -6.37 1.57
C VAL A 41 2.30 -6.76 3.03
N VAL A 42 1.63 -6.02 3.92
CA VAL A 42 1.61 -6.24 5.36
C VAL A 42 0.23 -6.71 5.75
N ARG A 43 0.17 -7.72 6.60
CA ARG A 43 -1.06 -8.36 7.08
C ARG A 43 -1.08 -8.34 8.59
N ASP A 44 -2.25 -8.56 9.18
CA ASP A 44 -2.33 -8.68 10.63
C ASP A 44 -1.90 -10.05 11.15
N LEU A 45 -1.39 -10.06 12.39
CA LEU A 45 -1.11 -11.22 13.23
C LEU A 45 -1.43 -10.87 14.69
N PRO A 46 -1.99 -11.81 15.46
CA PRO A 46 -2.33 -11.59 16.86
C PRO A 46 -1.12 -11.59 17.81
N ASP A 47 0.09 -11.81 17.31
CA ASP A 47 1.31 -11.99 18.09
C ASP A 47 1.85 -10.68 18.69
N ALA A 48 2.22 -10.71 19.97
CA ALA A 48 2.82 -9.56 20.65
C ALA A 48 4.15 -9.17 19.98
N GLY A 49 4.28 -7.89 19.61
CA GLY A 49 5.46 -7.36 18.92
C GLY A 49 5.37 -7.44 17.39
N TRP A 50 4.30 -8.03 16.83
CA TRP A 50 4.08 -8.01 15.39
C TRP A 50 3.94 -6.59 14.85
N ASP A 51 3.22 -5.71 15.55
CA ASP A 51 2.98 -4.34 15.07
C ASP A 51 4.27 -3.55 14.84
N GLU A 52 5.25 -3.65 15.73
CA GLU A 52 6.56 -2.99 15.54
C GLU A 52 7.29 -3.56 14.30
N PHE A 53 7.21 -4.87 14.10
CA PHE A 53 7.82 -5.53 12.96
C PHE A 53 7.12 -5.17 11.64
N ALA A 54 5.79 -5.09 11.65
CA ALA A 54 4.94 -4.68 10.54
C ALA A 54 5.16 -3.20 10.19
N ASP A 55 5.21 -2.31 11.18
CA ASP A 55 5.52 -0.88 11.01
C ASP A 55 6.90 -0.69 10.38
N ALA A 56 7.88 -1.54 10.73
CA ALA A 56 9.20 -1.50 10.12
C ALA A 56 9.18 -1.86 8.62
N ILE A 57 8.28 -2.73 8.17
CA ILE A 57 8.09 -3.04 6.73
C ILE A 57 7.56 -1.80 6.01
N VAL A 58 6.53 -1.16 6.58
CA VAL A 58 5.91 0.05 6.01
C VAL A 58 6.94 1.19 5.91
N ALA A 59 7.70 1.43 6.99
CA ALA A 59 8.73 2.45 7.03
C ALA A 59 9.86 2.19 6.01
N GLU A 60 10.31 0.94 5.90
CA GLU A 60 11.38 0.57 4.96
C GLU A 60 10.92 0.70 3.50
N ALA A 61 9.65 0.38 3.21
CA ALA A 61 9.07 0.60 1.89
C ALA A 61 9.24 2.07 1.44
N ALA A 62 8.94 3.01 2.32
CA ALA A 62 9.10 4.45 2.06
C ALA A 62 10.57 4.84 1.84
N VAL A 63 11.50 4.30 2.64
CA VAL A 63 12.95 4.54 2.47
C VAL A 63 13.46 4.06 1.10
N LEU A 64 12.96 2.93 0.63
CA LEU A 64 13.39 2.32 -0.64
C LEU A 64 12.71 2.95 -1.87
N GLY A 65 11.66 3.76 -1.68
CA GLY A 65 10.80 4.23 -2.77
C GLY A 65 9.91 3.12 -3.33
N ALA A 66 9.65 2.09 -2.54
CA ALA A 66 8.62 1.08 -2.81
C ALA A 66 7.28 1.53 -2.21
N HIS A 67 6.23 0.75 -2.45
CA HIS A 67 4.92 0.96 -1.83
C HIS A 67 4.69 -0.06 -0.73
N ALA A 68 3.87 0.32 0.25
CA ALA A 68 3.36 -0.59 1.26
C ALA A 68 1.84 -0.69 1.13
N LEU A 69 1.33 -1.92 1.11
CA LEU A 69 -0.09 -2.20 1.26
C LEU A 69 -0.28 -2.79 2.66
N ASP A 70 -0.71 -1.95 3.60
CA ASP A 70 -0.98 -2.36 4.98
C ASP A 70 -2.44 -2.75 5.16
N LEU A 71 -2.66 -4.06 5.33
CA LEU A 71 -3.98 -4.66 5.43
C LEU A 71 -4.42 -4.89 6.87
N ARG A 72 -3.64 -4.46 7.87
CA ARG A 72 -4.00 -4.67 9.29
C ARG A 72 -5.34 -4.05 9.65
N ALA A 73 -5.67 -2.90 9.07
CA ALA A 73 -6.97 -2.26 9.28
C ALA A 73 -8.08 -2.86 8.40
N ALA A 74 -7.77 -3.32 7.19
CA ALA A 74 -8.75 -3.82 6.23
C ALA A 74 -9.18 -5.26 6.52
N VAL A 75 -8.23 -6.09 6.95
CA VAL A 75 -8.43 -7.49 7.32
C VAL A 75 -7.70 -7.76 8.64
N PRO A 76 -8.21 -7.24 9.78
CA PRO A 76 -7.60 -7.50 11.07
C PRO A 76 -7.69 -8.99 11.43
N ALA A 77 -6.75 -9.49 12.23
CA ALA A 77 -6.69 -10.88 12.68
C ALA A 77 -7.94 -11.29 13.47
N SER A 78 -8.63 -10.32 14.07
CA SER A 78 -9.91 -10.49 14.77
C SER A 78 -11.11 -10.68 13.84
N THR A 79 -10.95 -10.56 12.52
CA THR A 79 -12.05 -10.67 11.56
C THR A 79 -12.64 -12.08 11.57
N ALA A 80 -13.89 -12.19 12.00
CA ALA A 80 -14.60 -13.47 12.08
C ALA A 80 -14.60 -14.19 10.72
N GLY A 81 -14.16 -15.46 10.73
CA GLY A 81 -14.11 -16.33 9.56
C GLY A 81 -13.08 -15.94 8.51
N ALA A 82 -12.24 -14.92 8.72
CA ALA A 82 -11.18 -14.58 7.76
C ALA A 82 -9.96 -15.50 7.88
N TYR A 83 -9.69 -16.06 9.07
CA TYR A 83 -8.55 -16.91 9.34
C TYR A 83 -8.98 -18.33 9.68
N LEU A 84 -8.14 -19.30 9.33
CA LEU A 84 -8.20 -20.67 9.82
C LEU A 84 -8.00 -20.66 11.35
N ALA A 85 -8.25 -21.80 11.97
CA ALA A 85 -8.14 -21.96 13.42
C ALA A 85 -6.72 -21.68 13.98
N ASP A 86 -5.70 -21.68 13.12
CA ASP A 86 -4.33 -21.31 13.49
C ASP A 86 -4.10 -19.80 13.64
N GLY A 87 -5.07 -18.96 13.26
CA GLY A 87 -4.95 -17.50 13.33
C GLY A 87 -3.96 -16.89 12.34
N VAL A 88 -3.37 -17.71 11.44
CA VAL A 88 -2.31 -17.29 10.52
C VAL A 88 -2.73 -17.52 9.07
N HIS A 89 -3.32 -18.64 8.71
CA HIS A 89 -3.70 -18.87 7.32
C HIS A 89 -5.10 -18.31 7.05
N LEU A 90 -5.30 -17.70 5.88
CA LEU A 90 -6.61 -17.18 5.49
C LEU A 90 -7.55 -18.33 5.09
N THR A 91 -8.83 -18.19 5.41
CA THR A 91 -9.90 -18.97 4.77
C THR A 91 -10.09 -18.49 3.33
N VAL A 92 -10.95 -19.17 2.56
CA VAL A 92 -11.40 -18.64 1.26
C VAL A 92 -12.03 -17.24 1.43
N ALA A 93 -12.93 -17.07 2.40
CA ALA A 93 -13.56 -15.78 2.67
C ALA A 93 -12.55 -14.69 3.12
N GLY A 94 -11.49 -15.09 3.82
CA GLY A 94 -10.38 -14.19 4.16
C GLY A 94 -9.57 -13.78 2.95
N ASN A 95 -9.26 -14.74 2.06
CA ASN A 95 -8.58 -14.46 0.79
C ASN A 95 -9.41 -13.54 -0.12
N ASP A 96 -10.73 -13.70 -0.17
CA ASP A 96 -11.59 -12.83 -0.97
C ASP A 96 -11.52 -11.37 -0.47
N ARG A 97 -11.63 -11.16 0.84
CA ARG A 97 -11.46 -9.82 1.45
C ARG A 97 -10.07 -9.22 1.20
N PHE A 98 -9.04 -10.07 1.27
CA PHE A 98 -7.67 -9.67 0.98
C PHE A 98 -7.53 -9.25 -0.49
N ALA A 99 -8.11 -10.03 -1.40
CA ALA A 99 -8.09 -9.74 -2.84
C ALA A 99 -8.84 -8.45 -3.16
N ASP A 100 -9.98 -8.20 -2.52
CA ASP A 100 -10.73 -6.95 -2.66
C ASP A 100 -9.89 -5.75 -2.22
N ALA A 101 -9.23 -5.82 -1.06
CA ALA A 101 -8.37 -4.73 -0.59
C ALA A 101 -7.14 -4.50 -1.50
N VAL A 102 -6.56 -5.57 -2.06
CA VAL A 102 -5.50 -5.46 -3.07
C VAL A 102 -6.03 -4.84 -4.35
N ALA A 103 -7.22 -5.25 -4.81
CA ALA A 103 -7.83 -4.71 -6.02
C ALA A 103 -8.14 -3.22 -5.86
N ASP A 104 -8.67 -2.80 -4.71
CA ASP A 104 -8.90 -1.41 -4.37
C ASP A 104 -7.58 -0.63 -4.40
N PHE A 105 -6.54 -1.11 -3.73
CA PHE A 105 -5.21 -0.49 -3.76
C PHE A 105 -4.67 -0.31 -5.18
N MET A 106 -4.86 -1.30 -6.05
CA MET A 106 -4.45 -1.20 -7.45
C MET A 106 -5.34 -0.24 -8.26
N ARG A 107 -6.64 -0.12 -7.92
CA ARG A 107 -7.62 0.72 -8.62
C ARG A 107 -7.45 2.21 -8.36
N VAL A 108 -7.23 2.63 -7.10
CA VAL A 108 -6.91 4.03 -6.77
C VAL A 108 -5.55 4.47 -7.32
N GLY A 109 -4.81 3.52 -7.90
CA GLY A 109 -3.45 3.72 -8.31
C GLY A 109 -2.56 3.68 -7.09
N VAL A 110 -1.39 3.10 -7.32
CA VAL A 110 -0.21 3.37 -6.54
C VAL A 110 0.10 4.85 -6.73
N ALA A 111 -0.61 5.72 -6.03
CA ALA A 111 -0.38 7.15 -6.09
C ALA A 111 1.07 7.33 -5.67
N ALA A 112 1.87 7.70 -6.67
CA ALA A 112 3.28 7.99 -6.53
C ALA A 112 3.48 8.82 -5.27
N GLY A 113 4.59 8.59 -4.56
CA GLY A 113 5.05 9.46 -3.47
C GLY A 113 5.29 10.88 -3.96
N GLY A 114 4.21 11.61 -4.17
CA GLY A 114 4.13 12.98 -4.60
C GLY A 114 3.20 13.68 -3.63
N THR A 115 3.81 14.24 -2.59
CA THR A 115 3.24 15.38 -1.88
C THR A 115 2.66 16.37 -2.89
N GLY A 116 1.34 16.57 -2.85
CA GLY A 116 0.66 17.73 -3.43
C GLY A 116 0.92 18.00 -4.91
N VAL A 117 0.22 17.31 -5.80
CA VAL A 117 0.02 17.81 -7.17
C VAL A 117 -1.48 17.75 -7.45
N GLY A 118 -2.11 18.92 -7.63
CA GLY A 118 -3.49 18.99 -8.08
C GLY A 118 -3.66 18.18 -9.36
N GLY A 119 -4.62 17.25 -9.36
CA GLY A 119 -4.81 16.29 -10.43
C GLY A 119 -6.28 16.01 -10.71
N ILE A 120 -6.55 15.36 -11.84
CA ILE A 120 -7.87 14.83 -12.20
C ILE A 120 -8.02 13.48 -11.50
N PHE A 121 -9.07 13.35 -10.68
CA PHE A 121 -9.42 12.12 -9.96
C PHE A 121 -10.52 11.37 -10.71
N LEU A 122 -10.72 10.09 -10.43
CA LEU A 122 -11.83 9.29 -10.97
C LEU A 122 -12.80 8.96 -9.83
N ASP A 123 -14.10 9.12 -10.06
CA ASP A 123 -15.12 8.73 -9.07
C ASP A 123 -15.36 7.20 -9.06
N SER A 124 -16.37 6.75 -8.31
CA SER A 124 -16.73 5.34 -8.20
C SER A 124 -17.15 4.73 -9.55
N ASP A 125 -17.63 5.54 -10.47
CA ASP A 125 -18.10 5.12 -11.79
C ASP A 125 -17.01 5.29 -12.86
N GLY A 126 -15.81 5.73 -12.47
CA GLY A 126 -14.68 5.97 -13.36
C GLY A 126 -14.79 7.28 -14.14
N VAL A 127 -15.70 8.18 -13.74
CA VAL A 127 -15.85 9.50 -14.35
C VAL A 127 -14.78 10.44 -13.77
N PRO A 128 -14.04 11.17 -14.62
CA PRO A 128 -13.09 12.15 -14.13
C PRO A 128 -13.77 13.30 -13.38
N TYR A 129 -13.30 13.61 -12.17
CA TYR A 129 -13.71 14.78 -11.38
C TYR A 129 -12.51 15.57 -10.86
N PHE A 130 -12.72 16.86 -10.61
CA PHE A 130 -11.73 17.75 -10.00
C PHE A 130 -11.97 17.81 -8.49
N ASP A 131 -10.97 17.42 -7.69
CA ASP A 131 -11.03 17.61 -6.24
C ASP A 131 -10.61 19.03 -5.88
N THR A 132 -11.59 19.89 -5.61
CA THR A 132 -11.36 21.27 -5.19
C THR A 132 -11.04 21.40 -3.69
N SER A 133 -11.03 20.30 -2.94
CA SER A 133 -10.74 20.30 -1.50
C SER A 133 -9.24 20.15 -1.19
N ALA A 134 -8.43 19.78 -2.19
CA ALA A 134 -6.99 19.62 -2.06
C ALA A 134 -6.26 20.98 -2.04
N THR A 135 -5.92 21.46 -0.85
CA THR A 135 -5.09 22.66 -0.64
C THR A 135 -3.60 22.28 -0.68
N GLY A 136 -2.93 22.42 -1.83
CA GLY A 136 -1.46 22.25 -1.81
C GLY A 136 -0.65 22.19 -3.10
N GLY A 137 -1.24 22.23 -4.30
CA GLY A 137 -0.44 22.21 -5.54
C GLY A 137 -1.31 22.51 -6.76
N GLY A 138 -0.73 23.20 -7.75
CA GLY A 138 -1.36 23.73 -8.98
C GLY A 138 -2.82 23.33 -9.16
N SER A 139 -3.74 24.15 -8.65
CA SER A 139 -5.17 23.92 -8.85
C SER A 139 -5.52 24.23 -10.31
N ILE A 140 -6.14 23.27 -10.99
CA ILE A 140 -6.89 23.56 -12.21
C ILE A 140 -8.17 24.27 -11.76
N ALA A 141 -8.30 25.55 -12.12
CA ALA A 141 -9.48 26.38 -11.84
C ALA A 141 -10.43 26.38 -13.05
N LEU A 142 -11.70 26.71 -12.81
CA LEU A 142 -12.68 26.93 -13.88
C LEU A 142 -12.84 28.43 -14.11
N ASP A 143 -12.83 28.86 -15.38
CA ASP A 143 -13.12 30.25 -15.72
C ASP A 143 -14.63 30.55 -15.63
N VAL A 144 -15.03 31.77 -16.00
CA VAL A 144 -16.43 32.22 -15.93
C VAL A 144 -17.36 31.40 -16.84
N ASP A 145 -16.81 30.74 -17.85
CA ASP A 145 -17.54 29.90 -18.81
C ASP A 145 -17.43 28.40 -18.46
N GLY A 146 -16.79 28.06 -17.34
CA GLY A 146 -16.62 26.68 -16.88
C GLY A 146 -15.50 25.91 -17.60
N VAL A 147 -14.61 26.60 -18.32
CA VAL A 147 -13.48 25.97 -19.03
C VAL A 147 -12.30 25.79 -18.07
N PRO A 148 -11.65 24.61 -18.05
CA PRO A 148 -10.50 24.36 -17.18
C PRO A 148 -9.24 25.14 -17.60
N TYR A 149 -8.55 25.76 -16.64
CA TYR A 149 -7.24 26.39 -16.84
C TYR A 149 -6.29 26.17 -15.65
N VAL A 150 -4.98 26.18 -15.92
CA VAL A 150 -3.94 26.00 -14.88
C VAL A 150 -3.63 27.35 -14.24
N THR A 151 -3.67 27.40 -12.90
CA THR A 151 -3.23 28.57 -12.14
C THR A 151 -1.82 28.37 -11.59
N GLY A 152 -0.95 29.40 -11.71
CA GLY A 152 0.37 29.44 -11.05
C GLY A 152 1.56 28.89 -11.84
N VAL A 153 1.85 29.45 -13.02
CA VAL A 153 3.20 29.36 -13.61
C VAL A 153 4.20 30.26 -12.88
#